data_AF-A0A366S2X3-F1
#
_entry.id   AF-A0A366S2X3-F1
#
_cell.length_a   1.000
_cell.length_b   1.000
_cell.length_c   1.000
_cell.angle_alpha   90.00
_cell.angle_beta   90.00
_cell.angle_gamma   90.00
#
_symmetry.space_group_name_H-M   'P 1'
#
loop_
_entity.id
_entity.type
_entity.pdbx_description
1 polymer ?
#
loop_
_entity_poly.entity_id
_entity_poly.type
_entity_poly.pdbx_seq_one_letter_code
_entity_poly.pdbx_strand_id
1 'polypeptide(L)'
;MPSVEPPNMATHLLTALLPPELADSVQKHILHPSSPVQIVARNVLAQAQNLLDTVAPILEPIFDRVMILLAENQGLVGVIASLVVLATVVIILNWIRRLLMWWTRMAMRIVTWAFLFAIAAWIYERGVFESARDMTVMGAKIVGYLTVIKDVWLQEYDRYEAQQGMAGTRGHASGRSR
;
A
#
# COMPACT_ATOMS: atom_id res chain seq x y z
N MET A 1 18.14 51.31 4.27
CA MET A 1 16.91 50.84 4.95
C MET A 1 16.51 49.49 4.37
N PRO A 2 16.01 48.56 5.19
CA PRO A 2 15.93 47.12 4.89
C PRO A 2 14.65 46.77 4.11
N SER A 3 14.75 45.88 3.12
CA SER A 3 13.61 45.12 2.60
C SER A 3 13.66 43.74 3.21
N VAL A 4 13.02 43.61 4.37
CA VAL A 4 12.77 42.33 5.05
C VAL A 4 11.72 41.59 4.21
N GLU A 5 12.15 40.62 3.40
CA GLU A 5 11.23 39.65 2.81
C GLU A 5 10.52 38.90 3.96
N PRO A 6 9.18 38.79 3.94
CA PRO A 6 8.47 38.15 5.03
C PRO A 6 8.88 36.67 5.12
N PRO A 7 9.28 36.18 6.31
CA PRO A 7 9.60 34.78 6.50
C PRO A 7 8.38 33.94 6.18
N ASN A 8 8.51 33.18 5.10
CA ASN A 8 7.49 32.32 4.51
C ASN A 8 6.67 31.59 5.59
N MET A 9 5.35 31.63 5.48
CA MET A 9 4.45 30.83 6.33
C MET A 9 4.82 29.33 6.31
N ALA A 10 5.44 28.86 5.21
CA ALA A 10 6.03 27.54 5.10
C ALA A 10 7.06 27.24 6.21
N THR A 11 7.93 28.19 6.55
CA THR A 11 8.90 28.06 7.65
C THR A 11 8.21 27.97 9.01
N HIS A 12 7.14 28.72 9.24
CA HIS A 12 6.38 28.64 10.49
C HIS A 12 5.62 27.33 10.65
N LEU A 13 5.06 26.78 9.57
CA LEU A 13 4.39 25.49 9.58
C LEU A 13 5.37 24.33 9.73
N LEU A 14 6.55 24.42 9.12
CA LEU A 14 7.64 23.47 9.32
C LEU A 14 8.12 23.47 10.78
N THR A 15 8.26 24.63 11.40
CA THR A 15 8.64 24.72 12.83
C THR A 15 7.52 24.28 13.78
N ALA A 16 6.25 24.44 13.39
CA ALA A 16 5.10 24.04 14.21
C ALA A 16 4.81 22.52 14.17
N LEU A 17 5.20 21.84 13.09
CA LEU A 17 4.95 20.41 12.90
C LEU A 17 6.17 19.52 13.20
N LEU A 18 7.37 20.10 13.31
CA LEU A 18 8.61 19.36 13.55
C LEU A 18 9.08 19.54 15.01
N PRO A 19 9.12 18.47 15.83
CA PRO A 19 9.59 18.52 17.21
C PRO A 19 10.99 19.19 17.33
N PRO A 20 11.23 20.01 18.36
CA PRO A 20 12.48 20.77 18.53
C PRO A 20 13.73 19.89 18.60
N GLU A 21 13.58 18.60 18.90
CA GLU A 21 14.64 17.59 18.89
C GLU A 21 15.23 17.35 17.47
N LEU A 22 14.42 17.56 16.43
CA LEU A 22 14.84 17.39 15.03
C LEU A 22 15.48 18.66 14.47
N ALA A 23 15.16 19.84 14.99
CA ALA A 23 15.73 21.11 14.54
C ALA A 23 17.25 21.16 14.77
N ASP A 24 17.73 20.66 15.91
CA ASP A 24 19.15 20.69 16.26
C ASP A 24 19.97 19.66 15.45
N SER A 25 19.40 18.50 15.15
CA SER A 25 20.04 17.47 14.29
C SER A 25 20.03 17.86 12.80
N VAL A 26 18.96 18.49 12.32
CA VAL A 26 18.86 19.00 10.94
C VAL A 26 19.82 20.17 10.73
N GLN A 27 19.94 21.07 11.70
CA GLN A 27 20.89 22.18 11.57
C GLN A 27 22.35 21.72 11.63
N LYS A 28 22.66 20.69 12.43
CA LYS A 28 24.01 20.16 12.57
C LYS A 28 24.47 19.24 11.43
N HIS A 29 23.55 18.51 10.76
CA HIS A 29 23.90 17.54 9.70
C HIS A 29 23.30 17.84 8.31
N ILE A 30 22.27 18.68 8.19
CA ILE A 30 21.56 18.94 6.92
C ILE A 30 21.89 20.33 6.34
N LEU A 31 22.35 21.28 7.17
CA LEU A 31 22.73 22.64 6.73
C LEU A 31 24.24 22.89 6.63
N HIS A 32 25.08 21.85 6.60
CA HIS A 32 26.49 22.01 6.20
C HIS A 32 26.62 21.90 4.67
N PRO A 33 27.30 22.84 3.98
CA PRO A 33 27.46 22.87 2.52
C PRO A 33 28.26 21.69 1.92
N SER A 34 28.72 20.75 2.74
CA SER A 34 29.34 19.47 2.38
C SER A 34 28.47 18.27 2.76
N SER A 35 27.14 18.43 2.85
CA SER A 35 26.21 17.34 3.13
C SER A 35 26.10 16.37 1.93
N PRO A 36 26.34 15.05 2.10
CA PRO A 36 26.17 14.03 1.06
C PRO A 36 24.76 14.01 0.45
N VAL A 37 23.76 14.43 1.22
CA VAL A 37 22.36 14.54 0.76
C VAL A 37 22.21 15.60 -0.32
N GLN A 38 22.96 16.70 -0.23
CA GLN A 38 22.93 17.77 -1.22
C GLN A 38 23.65 17.38 -2.51
N ILE A 39 24.72 16.57 -2.41
CA ILE A 39 25.42 15.99 -3.56
C ILE A 39 24.51 15.00 -4.29
N VAL A 40 23.82 14.12 -3.55
CA VAL A 40 22.84 13.20 -4.13
C VAL A 40 21.68 13.96 -4.77
N ALA A 41 21.14 14.98 -4.11
CA ALA A 41 20.06 15.80 -4.67
C ALA A 41 20.49 16.49 -5.98
N ARG A 42 21.69 17.08 -6.04
CA ARG A 42 22.22 17.69 -7.26
C ARG A 42 22.46 16.66 -8.36
N ASN A 43 22.99 15.49 -8.03
CA ASN A 43 23.20 14.42 -8.99
C ASN A 43 21.90 13.79 -9.51
N VAL A 44 20.87 13.71 -8.66
CA VAL A 44 19.53 13.25 -9.06
C VAL A 44 18.87 14.29 -9.95
N LEU A 45 18.98 15.58 -9.62
CA LEU A 45 18.42 16.66 -10.41
C LEU A 45 19.11 16.77 -11.79
N ALA A 46 20.43 16.65 -11.83
CA ALA A 46 21.20 16.64 -13.07
C ALA A 46 20.91 15.38 -13.92
N GLN A 47 20.73 14.21 -13.29
CA GLN A 47 20.32 13.00 -14.01
C GLN A 47 18.88 13.10 -14.52
N ALA A 48 17.97 13.67 -13.74
CA ALA A 48 16.60 13.90 -14.18
C ALA A 48 16.55 14.82 -15.39
N GLN A 49 17.34 15.89 -15.40
CA GLN A 49 17.45 16.81 -16.55
C GLN A 49 18.05 16.13 -17.78
N ASN A 50 19.16 15.39 -17.65
CA ASN A 50 19.74 14.66 -18.78
C ASN A 50 18.81 13.58 -19.34
N LEU A 51 18.04 12.90 -18.48
CA LEU A 51 17.03 11.93 -18.91
C LEU A 51 15.86 12.63 -19.63
N LEU A 52 15.41 13.79 -19.12
CA LEU A 52 14.40 14.59 -19.79
C LEU A 52 14.90 15.07 -21.16
N ASP A 53 16.13 15.57 -21.27
CA ASP A 53 16.70 16.03 -22.55
C ASP A 53 16.90 14.89 -23.56
N THR A 54 17.13 13.66 -23.08
CA THR A 54 17.25 12.48 -23.94
C THR A 54 15.88 11.95 -24.39
N VAL A 55 14.88 12.04 -23.52
CA VAL A 55 13.54 11.46 -23.75
C VAL A 55 12.61 12.45 -24.45
N ALA A 56 12.76 13.75 -24.20
CA ALA A 56 11.99 14.83 -24.84
C ALA A 56 11.91 14.71 -26.36
N PRO A 57 13.03 14.57 -27.13
CA PRO A 57 12.96 14.52 -28.59
C PRO A 57 12.26 13.25 -29.13
N ILE A 58 12.12 12.20 -28.31
CA ILE A 58 11.38 10.98 -28.68
C ILE A 58 9.89 11.16 -28.39
N LEU A 59 9.55 11.89 -27.32
CA LEU A 59 8.17 12.11 -26.90
C LEU A 59 7.49 13.22 -27.69
N GLU A 60 8.20 14.29 -28.07
CA GLU A 60 7.68 15.42 -28.86
C GLU A 60 6.87 14.97 -30.10
N PRO A 61 7.43 14.17 -31.03
CA PRO A 61 6.71 13.81 -32.26
C PRO A 61 5.51 12.91 -32.02
N ILE A 62 5.50 12.14 -30.92
CA ILE A 62 4.35 11.31 -30.54
C ILE A 62 3.25 12.22 -29.97
N PHE A 63 3.64 13.14 -29.10
CA PHE A 63 2.71 14.06 -28.46
C PHE A 63 2.05 14.99 -29.47
N ASP A 64 2.82 15.54 -30.42
CA ASP A 64 2.29 16.39 -31.48
C ASP A 64 1.31 15.65 -32.38
N ARG A 65 1.63 14.40 -32.78
CA ARG A 65 0.71 13.57 -33.57
C ARG A 65 -0.58 13.28 -32.83
N VAL A 66 -0.49 12.98 -31.54
CA VAL A 66 -1.65 12.76 -30.69
C VAL A 66 -2.47 14.06 -30.61
N MET A 67 -1.84 15.21 -30.36
CA MET A 67 -2.53 16.50 -30.28
C MET A 67 -3.21 16.91 -31.59
N ILE A 68 -2.58 16.66 -32.74
CA ILE A 68 -3.18 16.92 -34.06
C ILE A 68 -4.42 16.02 -34.27
N LEU A 69 -4.31 14.73 -33.98
CA LEU A 69 -5.43 13.78 -34.10
C LEU A 69 -6.58 14.09 -33.15
N LEU A 70 -6.28 14.62 -31.96
CA LEU A 70 -7.29 15.11 -31.02
C LEU A 70 -7.93 16.42 -31.54
N ALA A 71 -7.13 17.38 -32.02
CA ALA A 71 -7.62 18.67 -32.49
C ALA A 71 -8.52 18.56 -33.72
N GLU A 72 -8.22 17.62 -34.63
CA GLU A 72 -9.00 17.38 -35.85
C GLU A 72 -10.41 16.83 -35.57
N ASN A 73 -10.63 16.22 -34.39
CA ASN A 73 -11.82 15.44 -34.10
C ASN A 73 -12.39 15.75 -32.70
N GLN A 74 -13.04 16.91 -32.56
CA GLN A 74 -13.55 17.43 -31.27
C GLN A 74 -14.47 16.45 -30.52
N GLY A 75 -15.28 15.65 -31.22
CA GLY A 75 -16.13 14.63 -30.59
C GLY A 75 -15.34 13.44 -30.01
N LEU A 76 -14.18 13.14 -30.61
CA LEU A 76 -13.31 12.04 -30.24
C LEU A 76 -12.45 12.40 -29.02
N VAL A 77 -12.12 13.69 -28.84
CA VAL A 77 -11.42 14.22 -27.65
C VAL A 77 -12.17 13.91 -26.37
N GLY A 78 -13.49 14.15 -26.33
CA GLY A 78 -14.30 13.90 -25.13
C GLY A 78 -14.33 12.41 -24.74
N VAL A 79 -14.43 11.53 -25.74
CA VAL A 79 -14.42 10.07 -25.52
C VAL A 79 -13.05 9.60 -25.05
N ILE A 80 -11.97 10.04 -25.70
CA ILE A 80 -10.60 9.69 -25.30
C ILE A 80 -10.31 10.20 -23.90
N ALA A 81 -10.66 11.46 -23.59
CA ALA A 81 -10.45 12.04 -22.27
C ALA A 81 -11.18 11.23 -21.18
N SER A 82 -12.44 10.84 -21.42
CA SER A 82 -13.20 10.00 -20.50
C SER A 82 -12.56 8.61 -20.33
N LEU A 83 -12.11 7.98 -21.41
CA LEU A 83 -11.42 6.69 -21.36
C LEU A 83 -10.09 6.79 -20.62
N VAL A 84 -9.34 7.87 -20.79
CA VAL A 84 -8.09 8.12 -20.07
C VAL A 84 -8.34 8.26 -18.58
N VAL A 85 -9.38 9.00 -18.17
CA VAL A 85 -9.76 9.12 -16.76
C VAL A 85 -10.15 7.76 -16.19
N LEU A 86 -11.00 7.00 -16.89
CA LEU A 86 -11.41 5.66 -16.47
C LEU A 86 -10.21 4.71 -16.37
N ALA A 87 -9.36 4.69 -17.39
CA ALA A 87 -8.15 3.87 -17.42
C ALA A 87 -7.21 4.26 -16.27
N THR A 88 -7.06 5.55 -15.98
CA THR A 88 -6.26 6.04 -14.85
C THR A 88 -6.77 5.48 -13.53
N VAL A 89 -8.08 5.52 -13.30
CA VAL A 89 -8.69 4.93 -12.09
C VAL A 89 -8.43 3.43 -12.02
N VAL A 90 -8.62 2.68 -13.12
CA VAL A 90 -8.38 1.24 -13.16
C VAL A 90 -6.91 0.91 -12.91
N ILE A 91 -5.99 1.67 -13.50
CA ILE A 91 -4.55 1.52 -13.30
C ILE A 91 -4.20 1.74 -11.83
N ILE A 92 -4.71 2.82 -11.22
CA ILE A 92 -4.49 3.12 -9.80
C ILE A 92 -5.01 1.98 -8.93
N LEU A 93 -6.24 1.52 -9.15
CA LEU A 93 -6.84 0.42 -8.38
C LEU A 93 -6.05 -0.89 -8.54
N ASN A 94 -5.60 -1.20 -9.75
CA ASN A 94 -4.78 -2.37 -10.00
C ASN A 94 -3.40 -2.25 -9.34
N TRP A 95 -2.83 -1.05 -9.36
CA TRP A 95 -1.55 -0.77 -8.71
C TRP A 95 -1.66 -0.93 -7.19
N ILE A 96 -2.72 -0.41 -6.57
CA ILE A 96 -3.03 -0.62 -5.15
C ILE A 96 -3.19 -2.11 -4.86
N ARG A 97 -3.96 -2.85 -5.66
CA ARG A 97 -4.12 -4.30 -5.50
C ARG A 97 -2.77 -5.02 -5.54
N ARG A 98 -1.91 -4.69 -6.51
CA ARG A 98 -0.58 -5.28 -6.66
C ARG A 98 0.33 -4.93 -5.49
N LEU A 99 0.31 -3.66 -5.05
CA LEU A 99 1.06 -3.18 -3.90
C LEU A 99 0.63 -3.92 -2.63
N LEU A 100 -0.68 -4.09 -2.41
CA LEU A 100 -1.21 -4.84 -1.27
C LEU A 100 -0.79 -6.31 -1.31
N MET A 101 -0.87 -6.98 -2.46
CA MET A 101 -0.40 -8.38 -2.57
C MET A 101 1.11 -8.51 -2.33
N TRP A 102 1.89 -7.57 -2.84
CA TRP A 102 3.33 -7.57 -2.62
C TRP A 102 3.66 -7.29 -1.15
N TRP A 103 3.01 -6.30 -0.55
CA TRP A 103 3.19 -5.92 0.84
C TRP A 103 2.78 -7.03 1.80
N THR A 104 1.61 -7.63 1.59
CA THR A 104 1.15 -8.77 2.42
C THR A 104 2.10 -9.97 2.30
N ARG A 105 2.62 -10.27 1.11
CA ARG A 105 3.64 -11.30 0.92
C ARG A 105 4.94 -10.99 1.66
N MET A 106 5.39 -9.73 1.62
CA MET A 106 6.59 -9.31 2.35
C MET A 106 6.37 -9.34 3.87
N ALA A 107 5.25 -8.82 4.35
CA ALA A 107 4.87 -8.87 5.76
C ALA A 107 4.82 -10.32 6.27
N MET A 108 4.20 -11.23 5.51
CA MET A 108 4.15 -12.65 5.87
C MET A 108 5.54 -13.27 5.97
N ARG A 109 6.45 -12.94 5.04
CA ARG A 109 7.85 -13.39 5.14
C ARG A 109 8.54 -12.84 6.38
N ILE A 110 8.38 -11.55 6.69
CA ILE A 110 8.97 -10.93 7.88
C ILE A 110 8.46 -11.62 9.15
N VAL A 111 7.15 -11.83 9.27
CA VAL A 111 6.54 -12.54 10.41
C VAL A 111 7.08 -13.96 10.50
N THR A 112 7.19 -14.66 9.38
CA THR A 112 7.75 -16.03 9.33
C THR A 112 9.18 -16.05 9.84
N TRP A 113 10.04 -15.13 9.37
CA TRP A 113 11.42 -15.03 9.82
C TRP A 113 11.50 -14.64 11.30
N ALA A 114 10.72 -13.67 11.75
CA ALA A 114 10.66 -13.26 13.15
C ALA A 114 10.26 -14.44 14.06
N PHE A 115 9.29 -15.24 13.63
CA PHE A 115 8.87 -16.45 14.35
C PHE A 115 9.98 -17.50 14.40
N LEU A 116 10.66 -17.76 13.28
CA LEU A 116 11.80 -18.68 13.25
C LEU A 116 12.94 -18.21 14.16
N PHE A 117 13.26 -16.91 14.15
CA PHE A 117 14.27 -16.35 15.06
C PHE A 117 13.84 -16.43 16.52
N ALA A 118 12.56 -16.19 16.83
CA ALA A 118 12.04 -16.35 18.17
C ALA A 118 12.19 -17.81 18.67
N ILE A 119 11.87 -18.79 17.81
CA ILE A 119 12.09 -20.21 18.13
C ILE A 119 13.58 -20.51 18.31
N ALA A 120 14.44 -20.04 17.40
CA ALA A 120 15.87 -20.28 17.47
C ALA A 120 16.50 -19.68 18.74
N ALA A 121 16.11 -18.45 19.10
CA ALA A 121 16.54 -17.80 20.33
C ALA A 121 16.05 -18.54 21.58
N TRP A 122 14.79 -19.00 21.57
CA TRP A 122 14.22 -19.75 22.67
C TRP A 122 14.89 -21.11 22.88
N ILE A 123 15.21 -21.84 21.79
CA ILE A 123 15.98 -23.08 21.84
C ILE A 123 17.39 -22.81 22.39
N TYR A 124 18.01 -21.71 21.98
CA TYR A 124 19.34 -21.32 22.43
C TYR A 124 19.38 -20.98 23.93
N GLU A 125 18.35 -20.33 24.47
CA GLU A 125 18.28 -19.97 25.89
C GLU A 125 17.88 -21.14 26.82
N ARG A 126 17.04 -22.08 26.38
CA ARG A 126 16.41 -23.07 27.28
C ARG A 126 16.77 -24.53 27.03
N GLY A 127 17.42 -24.86 25.91
CA GLY A 127 17.67 -26.24 25.53
C GLY A 127 16.42 -26.97 25.00
N VAL A 128 16.66 -27.97 24.14
CA VAL A 128 15.66 -28.59 23.25
C VAL A 128 14.57 -29.41 23.99
N PHE A 129 14.87 -29.95 25.18
CA PHE A 129 14.03 -30.98 25.83
C PHE A 129 12.89 -30.43 26.69
N GLU A 130 13.10 -29.38 27.50
CA GLU A 130 12.01 -28.72 28.26
C GLU A 130 11.01 -28.02 27.32
N SER A 131 11.53 -27.51 26.20
CA SER A 131 10.83 -26.71 25.19
C SER A 131 9.72 -27.49 24.46
N ALA A 132 9.96 -28.74 24.07
CA ALA A 132 8.95 -29.52 23.34
C ALA A 132 7.67 -29.81 24.16
N ARG A 133 7.81 -30.00 25.48
CA ARG A 133 6.67 -30.27 26.37
C ARG A 133 5.80 -29.03 26.56
N ASP A 134 6.38 -27.85 26.68
CA ASP A 134 5.61 -26.61 26.84
C ASP A 134 4.91 -26.20 25.54
N MET A 135 5.55 -26.47 24.40
CA MET A 135 5.00 -26.18 23.06
C MET A 135 3.74 -27.00 22.76
N THR A 136 3.68 -28.25 23.21
CA THR A 136 2.49 -29.10 23.05
C THR A 136 1.32 -28.63 23.91
N VAL A 137 1.57 -28.18 25.14
CA VAL A 137 0.53 -27.63 26.02
C VAL A 137 0.01 -26.29 25.50
N MET A 138 0.90 -25.42 25.02
CA MET A 138 0.52 -24.13 24.44
C MET A 138 -0.20 -24.32 23.10
N GLY A 139 0.28 -25.24 22.26
CA GLY A 139 -0.36 -25.62 21.00
C GLY A 139 -1.76 -26.19 21.21
N ALA A 140 -1.95 -27.05 22.21
CA ALA A 140 -3.26 -27.60 22.54
C ALA A 140 -4.26 -26.52 22.98
N LYS A 141 -3.82 -25.52 23.76
CA LYS A 141 -4.67 -24.37 24.14
C LYS A 141 -5.08 -23.56 22.92
N ILE A 142 -4.12 -23.25 22.04
CA ILE A 142 -4.37 -22.47 20.82
C ILE A 142 -5.36 -23.20 19.91
N VAL A 143 -5.15 -24.49 19.67
CA VAL A 143 -6.06 -25.33 18.87
C VAL A 143 -7.46 -25.36 19.49
N GLY A 144 -7.58 -25.47 20.81
CA GLY A 144 -8.87 -25.43 21.51
C GLY A 144 -9.62 -24.10 21.35
N TYR A 145 -8.92 -22.96 21.30
CA TYR A 145 -9.58 -21.67 21.02
C TYR A 145 -10.00 -21.55 19.55
N LEU A 146 -9.16 -22.03 18.62
CA LEU A 146 -9.47 -22.05 17.19
C LEU A 146 -10.70 -22.90 16.86
N THR A 147 -10.87 -24.04 17.53
CA THR A 147 -12.07 -24.89 17.34
C THR A 147 -13.33 -24.16 17.78
N VAL A 148 -13.32 -23.48 18.93
CA VAL A 148 -14.49 -22.71 19.40
C VAL A 148 -14.87 -21.59 18.41
N ILE A 149 -13.88 -20.85 17.90
CA ILE A 149 -14.14 -19.77 16.94
C ILE A 149 -14.68 -20.33 15.62
N LYS A 150 -14.11 -21.44 15.12
CA LYS A 150 -14.56 -22.12 13.92
C LYS A 150 -16.01 -22.59 14.05
N ASP A 151 -16.37 -23.17 15.20
CA ASP A 151 -17.70 -23.72 15.45
C ASP A 151 -18.76 -22.60 15.46
N VAL A 152 -18.45 -21.44 16.06
CA VAL A 152 -19.34 -20.26 16.02
C VAL A 152 -19.56 -19.77 14.59
N TRP A 153 -18.51 -19.77 13.76
CA TRP A 153 -18.59 -19.29 12.38
C TRP A 153 -19.38 -20.26 11.48
N LEU A 154 -19.16 -21.57 11.65
CA LEU A 154 -19.92 -22.60 10.93
C LEU A 154 -21.39 -22.59 11.34
N GLN A 155 -21.68 -22.43 12.63
CA GLN A 155 -23.05 -22.32 13.12
C GLN A 155 -23.80 -21.14 12.47
N GLU A 156 -23.14 -20.02 12.27
CA GLU A 156 -23.73 -18.85 11.62
C GLU A 156 -23.85 -19.03 10.10
N TYR A 157 -22.89 -19.70 9.46
CA TYR A 157 -22.98 -20.06 8.04
C TYR A 157 -24.16 -21.01 7.76
N ASP A 158 -24.26 -22.09 8.53
CA ASP A 158 -25.36 -23.07 8.45
C ASP A 158 -26.72 -22.39 8.70
N ARG A 159 -26.75 -21.39 9.59
CA ARG A 159 -27.94 -20.58 9.85
C ARG A 159 -28.37 -19.76 8.64
N TYR A 160 -27.44 -19.24 7.82
CA TYR A 160 -27.79 -18.54 6.58
C TYR A 160 -28.19 -19.51 5.46
N GLU A 161 -27.52 -20.64 5.34
CA GLU A 161 -27.85 -21.67 4.34
C GLU A 161 -29.22 -22.31 4.61
N ALA A 162 -29.54 -22.58 5.88
CA ALA A 162 -30.86 -23.05 6.28
C ALA A 162 -31.98 -22.03 5.97
N GLN A 163 -31.71 -20.73 6.14
CA GLN A 163 -32.67 -19.67 5.80
C GLN A 163 -32.86 -19.50 4.29
N GLN A 164 -31.79 -19.65 3.49
CA GLN A 164 -31.88 -19.61 2.03
C GLN A 164 -32.53 -20.86 1.43
N GLY A 165 -32.25 -22.06 1.97
CA GLY A 165 -32.88 -23.32 1.56
C GLY A 165 -34.39 -23.38 1.85
N MET A 166 -34.84 -22.74 2.94
CA MET A 166 -36.26 -22.66 3.30
C MET A 166 -37.02 -21.57 2.52
N ALA A 167 -36.34 -20.53 2.04
CA ALA A 167 -36.90 -19.56 1.10
C ALA A 167 -37.07 -20.15 -0.32
N GLY A 168 -36.14 -21.00 -0.77
CA GLY A 168 -36.23 -21.67 -2.08
C GLY A 168 -37.34 -22.71 -2.20
N THR A 169 -37.74 -23.34 -1.08
CA THR A 169 -38.76 -24.40 -1.10
C THR A 169 -40.21 -23.87 -1.07
N ARG A 170 -40.45 -22.66 -0.53
CA ARG A 170 -41.81 -22.06 -0.51
C ARG A 170 -42.21 -21.39 -1.84
N GLY A 171 -41.27 -21.07 -2.72
CA GLY A 171 -41.54 -20.34 -3.97
C GLY A 171 -42.09 -21.18 -5.14
N HIS A 172 -42.06 -22.51 -5.06
CA HIS A 172 -42.35 -23.37 -6.21
C HIS A 172 -43.75 -24.04 -6.21
N ALA A 173 -44.59 -23.80 -5.19
CA ALA A 173 -45.87 -24.49 -5.01
C ALA A 173 -47.13 -23.68 -5.39
N SER A 174 -47.00 -22.44 -5.90
CA SER A 174 -48.15 -21.61 -6.30
C SER A 174 -48.13 -21.33 -7.81
N GLY A 175 -48.52 -22.30 -8.62
CA GLY A 175 -48.55 -22.10 -10.07
C GLY A 175 -48.99 -23.29 -10.90
N ARG A 176 -49.93 -24.13 -10.44
CA ARG A 176 -50.58 -25.12 -11.31
C ARG A 176 -51.91 -25.64 -10.76
N SER A 177 -52.98 -24.86 -10.92
CA SER A 177 -54.37 -25.35 -10.94
C SER A 177 -55.17 -24.32 -11.74
N ARG A 178 -55.48 -24.64 -13.00
CA ARG A 178 -56.82 -25.07 -13.46
C ARG A 178 -57.82 -23.95 -13.48
#